data_AF-A0A1I1LTX3-F1
#
_entry.id   AF-A0A1I1LTX3-F1
#
_cell.length_a   1.000
_cell.length_b   1.000
_cell.length_c   1.000
_cell.angle_alpha   90.00
_cell.angle_beta   90.00
_cell.angle_gamma   90.00
#
_symmetry.space_group_name_H-M   'P 1'
#
loop_
_entity.id
_entity.type
_entity.pdbx_description
1 polymer ?
#
loop_
_entity_poly.entity_id
_entity_poly.type
_entity_poly.pdbx_seq_one_letter_code
_entity_poly.pdbx_strand_id
1 'polypeptide(L)'
;MNINMQGLNLLNRPMSKATQDRMERQAKRDNQIAFFEKQKENLKNMKTNSLEDIQRKLDMFQQYDDQIDAAKASYNNSQMFHILDEARERGEKIAEEAEKMAPKTPEERREEMIEEATGIDKDKGILSEVMDELEDQIEELTEMAEDMAELNEENLEALSDKAIAESDAAATAQAKELNNMQVDKMLPEKYRHIDYHI
;
A
#
# COMPACT_ATOMS: atom_id res chain seq x y z
N MET A 1 -16.26 22.31 -31.41
CA MET A 1 -16.85 22.13 -30.06
C MET A 1 -15.70 21.98 -29.09
N ASN A 2 -15.42 23.01 -28.30
CA ASN A 2 -14.38 22.98 -27.27
C ASN A 2 -15.01 22.44 -25.98
N ILE A 3 -14.77 21.18 -25.67
CA ILE A 3 -15.18 20.60 -24.39
C ILE A 3 -14.10 20.96 -23.39
N ASN A 4 -14.39 21.98 -22.59
CA ASN A 4 -13.59 22.41 -21.45
C ASN A 4 -13.75 21.36 -20.34
N MET A 5 -12.81 20.42 -20.24
CA MET A 5 -12.73 19.43 -19.16
C MET A 5 -12.32 20.14 -17.87
N GLN A 6 -13.31 20.72 -17.18
CA GLN A 6 -13.15 21.22 -15.81
C GLN A 6 -12.78 20.05 -14.89
N GLY A 7 -11.53 20.05 -14.42
CA GLY A 7 -11.21 19.83 -13.01
C GLY A 7 -11.72 18.55 -12.34
N LEU A 8 -11.73 17.41 -13.02
CA LEU A 8 -11.81 16.13 -12.33
C LEU A 8 -10.42 15.87 -11.72
N ASN A 9 -10.26 16.10 -10.42
CA ASN A 9 -9.10 15.68 -9.62
C ASN A 9 -9.02 14.14 -9.61
N LEU A 10 -8.60 13.55 -10.74
CA LEU A 10 -8.26 12.13 -10.90
C LEU A 10 -6.94 11.77 -10.20
N LEU A 11 -6.21 12.76 -9.67
CA LEU A 11 -4.86 12.59 -9.15
C LEU A 11 -4.79 11.94 -7.76
N ASN A 12 -5.92 11.74 -7.07
CA ASN A 12 -5.94 11.25 -5.70
C ASN A 12 -6.73 9.95 -5.48
N ARG A 13 -7.04 9.21 -6.56
CA ARG A 13 -7.53 7.83 -6.42
C ARG A 13 -6.32 6.90 -6.38
N PRO A 14 -6.17 6.02 -5.37
CA PRO A 14 -5.16 4.98 -5.42
C PRO A 14 -5.39 4.17 -6.69
N MET A 15 -4.42 4.21 -7.60
CA MET A 15 -4.50 3.51 -8.88
C MET A 15 -4.62 2.02 -8.61
N SER A 16 -5.54 1.32 -9.29
CA SER A 16 -5.66 -0.13 -9.16
C SER A 16 -4.34 -0.81 -9.55
N LYS A 17 -4.00 -1.94 -8.92
CA LYS A 17 -2.76 -2.69 -9.21
C LYS A 17 -2.59 -2.95 -10.71
N ALA A 18 -3.64 -3.36 -11.41
CA ALA A 18 -3.63 -3.56 -12.86
C ALA A 18 -3.25 -2.29 -13.66
N THR A 19 -3.67 -1.12 -13.20
CA THR A 19 -3.33 0.15 -13.86
C THR A 19 -1.88 0.54 -13.57
N GLN A 20 -1.37 0.25 -12.37
CA GLN A 20 0.03 0.44 -12.00
C GLN A 20 0.93 -0.48 -12.83
N ASP A 21 0.63 -1.78 -12.89
CA ASP A 21 1.39 -2.77 -13.65
C ASP A 21 1.43 -2.44 -15.14
N ARG A 22 0.31 -1.95 -15.70
CA ARG A 22 0.29 -1.45 -17.09
C ARG A 22 1.22 -0.26 -17.30
N MET A 23 1.22 0.69 -16.37
CA MET A 23 2.08 1.87 -16.44
C MET A 23 3.56 1.49 -16.33
N GLU A 24 3.90 0.56 -15.44
CA GLU A 24 5.26 0.05 -15.30
C GLU A 24 5.74 -0.64 -16.59
N ARG A 25 4.90 -1.49 -17.20
CA ARG A 25 5.22 -2.12 -18.49
C ARG A 25 5.43 -1.10 -19.61
N GLN A 26 4.61 -0.06 -19.65
CA GLN A 26 4.77 1.03 -20.62
C GLN A 26 6.09 1.77 -20.39
N ALA A 27 6.38 2.15 -19.15
CA ALA A 27 7.63 2.80 -18.79
C ALA A 27 8.84 1.93 -19.14
N LYS A 28 8.79 0.62 -18.88
CA LYS A 28 9.85 -0.33 -19.23
C LYS A 28 10.09 -0.38 -20.75
N ARG A 29 9.03 -0.46 -21.56
CA ARG A 29 9.11 -0.39 -23.03
C ARG A 29 9.74 0.93 -23.46
N ASP A 30 9.23 2.05 -22.96
CA ASP A 30 9.69 3.38 -23.38
C ASP A 30 11.14 3.64 -23.00
N ASN A 31 11.57 3.19 -21.82
CA ASN A 31 12.97 3.25 -21.40
C ASN A 31 13.87 2.41 -22.32
N GLN A 32 13.44 1.23 -22.74
CA GLN A 32 14.19 0.39 -23.69
C GLN A 32 14.28 1.03 -25.07
N ILE A 33 13.17 1.56 -25.59
CA ILE A 33 13.15 2.27 -26.88
C ILE A 33 14.05 3.50 -26.82
N ALA A 34 13.94 4.32 -25.77
CA ALA A 34 14.77 5.51 -25.58
C ALA A 34 16.27 5.18 -25.49
N PHE A 35 16.63 4.04 -24.89
CA PHE A 35 18.01 3.58 -24.86
C PHE A 35 18.54 3.31 -26.28
N PHE A 36 17.80 2.54 -27.09
CA PHE A 36 18.24 2.20 -28.46
C PHE A 36 18.19 3.41 -29.41
N GLU A 37 17.20 4.28 -29.27
CA GLU A 37 17.14 5.59 -29.94
C GLU A 37 18.40 6.41 -29.65
N LYS A 38 18.82 6.47 -28.38
CA LYS A 38 20.06 7.15 -27.99
C LYS A 38 21.30 6.49 -28.59
N GLN A 39 21.35 5.16 -28.67
CA GLN A 39 22.46 4.47 -29.33
C GLN A 39 22.51 4.77 -30.83
N LYS A 40 21.35 4.84 -31.51
CA LYS A 40 21.25 5.26 -32.91
C LYS A 40 21.74 6.69 -33.12
N GLU A 41 21.37 7.61 -32.24
CA GLU A 41 21.90 8.99 -32.27
C GLU A 41 23.42 9.01 -32.06
N ASN A 42 23.95 8.20 -31.14
CA ASN A 42 25.39 8.09 -30.92
C ASN A 42 26.14 7.56 -32.14
N LEU A 43 25.54 6.67 -32.93
CA LEU A 43 26.15 6.18 -34.18
C LEU A 43 26.45 7.34 -35.14
N LYS A 44 25.68 8.44 -35.14
CA LYS A 44 25.97 9.61 -35.99
C LYS A 44 27.35 10.19 -35.72
N ASN A 45 27.82 10.16 -34.47
CA ASN A 45 29.11 10.67 -34.05
C ASN A 45 30.28 9.70 -34.34
N MET A 46 29.99 8.46 -34.73
CA MET A 46 31.01 7.47 -35.04
C MET A 46 31.68 7.81 -36.38
N LYS A 47 32.99 8.12 -36.33
CA LYS A 47 33.84 8.34 -37.50
C LYS A 47 34.08 7.02 -38.21
N THR A 48 33.93 7.01 -39.53
CA THR A 48 34.16 5.84 -40.39
C THR A 48 35.27 6.18 -41.38
N ASN A 49 36.32 5.36 -41.44
CA ASN A 49 37.49 5.62 -42.30
C ASN A 49 37.61 4.62 -43.46
N SER A 50 36.82 3.54 -43.43
CA SER A 50 36.79 2.49 -44.46
C SER A 50 35.36 2.09 -44.84
N LEU A 51 35.21 1.40 -45.97
CA LEU A 51 33.93 0.85 -46.42
C LEU A 51 33.37 -0.20 -45.43
N GLU A 52 34.24 -1.04 -44.85
CA GLU A 52 33.84 -1.99 -43.78
C GLU A 52 33.29 -1.28 -42.54
N ASP A 53 33.83 -0.11 -42.17
CA ASP A 53 33.32 0.65 -41.02
C ASP A 53 31.92 1.19 -41.28
N ILE A 54 31.65 1.59 -42.52
CA ILE A 54 30.32 2.05 -42.95
C ILE A 54 29.34 0.89 -42.90
N GLN A 55 29.73 -0.30 -43.39
CA GLN A 55 28.88 -1.48 -43.35
C GLN A 55 28.55 -1.89 -41.92
N ARG A 56 29.56 -1.99 -41.04
CA ARG A 56 29.34 -2.28 -39.62
C ARG A 56 28.42 -1.28 -38.93
N LYS A 57 28.54 0.02 -39.27
CA LYS A 57 27.67 1.07 -38.75
C LYS A 57 26.21 0.88 -39.19
N LEU A 58 25.98 0.48 -40.43
CA LEU A 58 24.65 0.18 -40.95
C LEU A 58 24.05 -1.07 -40.32
N ASP A 59 24.85 -2.12 -40.14
CA ASP A 59 24.42 -3.36 -39.48
C ASP A 59 24.00 -3.07 -38.03
N MET A 60 24.78 -2.28 -37.29
CA MET A 60 24.42 -1.85 -35.93
C MET A 60 23.14 -1.01 -35.90
N PHE A 61 22.94 -0.16 -36.90
CA PHE A 61 21.74 0.67 -36.99
C PHE A 61 20.49 -0.19 -37.19
N GLN A 62 20.54 -1.15 -38.10
CA GLN A 62 19.45 -2.10 -38.34
C GLN A 62 19.20 -2.98 -37.11
N GLN A 63 20.26 -3.45 -36.45
CA GLN A 63 20.13 -4.24 -35.23
C GLN A 63 19.43 -3.47 -34.10
N TYR A 64 19.68 -2.17 -33.95
CA TYR A 64 18.97 -1.33 -32.97
C TYR A 64 17.49 -1.12 -33.35
N ASP A 65 17.18 -1.01 -34.64
CA ASP A 65 15.78 -0.96 -35.11
C ASP A 65 15.04 -2.27 -34.80
N ASP A 66 15.66 -3.41 -35.09
CA ASP A 66 15.10 -4.73 -34.76
C ASP A 66 14.86 -4.88 -33.25
N GLN A 67 15.75 -4.35 -32.41
CA GLN A 67 15.60 -4.37 -30.96
C GLN A 67 14.48 -3.45 -30.47
N ILE A 68 14.28 -2.29 -31.09
CA ILE A 68 13.15 -1.39 -30.83
C ILE A 68 11.83 -2.09 -31.16
N ASP A 69 11.76 -2.75 -32.31
CA ASP A 69 10.54 -3.44 -32.74
C ASP A 69 10.27 -4.69 -31.92
N ALA A 70 11.31 -5.42 -31.48
CA ALA A 70 11.18 -6.50 -30.52
C ALA A 70 10.64 -6.00 -29.16
N ALA A 71 11.09 -4.85 -28.67
CA ALA A 71 10.58 -4.25 -27.43
C ALA A 71 9.10 -3.87 -27.54
N LYS A 72 8.67 -3.29 -28.68
CA LYS A 72 7.27 -3.01 -28.97
C LYS A 72 6.43 -4.28 -29.07
N ALA A 73 6.94 -5.31 -29.76
CA ALA A 73 6.26 -6.58 -29.93
C ALA A 73 6.07 -7.30 -28.57
N SER A 74 7.09 -7.29 -27.72
CA SER A 74 7.03 -7.84 -26.36
C SER A 74 5.98 -7.12 -25.50
N TYR A 75 5.95 -5.78 -25.54
CA TYR A 75 4.92 -5.01 -24.87
C TYR A 75 3.52 -5.37 -25.38
N ASN A 76 3.32 -5.38 -26.70
CA ASN A 76 2.02 -5.73 -27.30
C ASN A 76 1.56 -7.13 -26.91
N ASN A 77 2.47 -8.10 -26.96
CA ASN A 77 2.21 -9.48 -26.55
C ASN A 77 1.75 -9.53 -25.08
N SER A 78 2.48 -8.86 -24.17
CA SER A 78 2.08 -8.79 -22.76
C SER A 78 0.69 -8.17 -22.58
N GLN A 79 0.36 -7.12 -23.34
CA GLN A 79 -0.95 -6.48 -23.25
C GLN A 79 -2.07 -7.37 -23.78
N MET A 80 -1.81 -8.16 -24.83
CA MET A 80 -2.78 -9.11 -25.36
C MET A 80 -3.18 -10.15 -24.31
N PHE A 81 -2.23 -10.70 -23.56
CA PHE A 81 -2.55 -11.66 -22.49
C PHE A 81 -3.44 -11.05 -21.41
N HIS A 82 -3.11 -9.84 -20.92
CA HIS A 82 -3.95 -9.19 -19.91
C HIS A 82 -5.35 -8.88 -20.39
N ILE A 83 -5.49 -8.42 -21.64
CA ILE A 83 -6.82 -8.15 -22.22
C ILE A 83 -7.62 -9.45 -22.36
N LEU A 84 -6.97 -10.55 -22.74
CA LEU A 84 -7.62 -11.86 -22.84
C LEU A 84 -8.09 -12.37 -21.47
N ASP A 85 -7.27 -12.22 -20.43
CA ASP A 85 -7.65 -12.62 -19.06
C ASP A 85 -8.83 -11.78 -18.56
N GLU A 86 -8.80 -10.46 -18.75
CA GLU A 86 -9.93 -9.59 -18.40
C GLU A 86 -11.20 -9.92 -19.19
N ALA A 87 -11.08 -10.22 -20.47
CA ALA A 87 -12.22 -10.59 -21.31
C ALA A 87 -12.80 -11.94 -20.89
N ARG A 88 -11.95 -12.89 -20.50
CA ARG A 88 -12.36 -14.19 -19.99
C ARG A 88 -13.10 -14.05 -18.67
N GLU A 89 -12.54 -13.33 -17.71
CA GLU A 89 -13.17 -13.08 -16.40
C GLU A 89 -14.55 -12.41 -16.57
N ARG A 90 -14.65 -11.43 -17.47
CA ARG A 90 -15.95 -10.82 -17.80
C ARG A 90 -16.91 -11.82 -18.45
N GLY A 91 -16.42 -12.68 -19.34
CA GLY A 91 -17.20 -13.73 -19.98
C GLY A 91 -17.73 -14.76 -18.97
N GLU A 92 -16.90 -15.17 -18.01
CA GLU A 92 -17.27 -16.08 -16.92
C GLU A 92 -18.36 -15.46 -16.04
N LYS A 93 -18.20 -14.20 -15.62
CA LYS A 93 -19.26 -13.50 -14.86
C LYS A 93 -20.58 -13.41 -15.60
N ILE A 94 -20.53 -13.12 -16.90
CA ILE A 94 -21.74 -13.09 -17.74
C ILE A 94 -22.37 -14.48 -17.85
N ALA A 95 -21.56 -15.54 -17.97
CA ALA A 95 -22.05 -16.91 -18.03
C ALA A 95 -22.70 -17.34 -16.71
N GLU A 96 -22.10 -17.03 -15.57
CA GLU A 96 -22.68 -17.27 -14.24
C GLU A 96 -23.99 -16.51 -14.03
N GLU A 97 -24.04 -15.23 -14.44
CA GLU A 97 -25.28 -14.45 -14.38
C GLU A 97 -26.34 -15.01 -15.32
N ALA A 98 -25.96 -15.48 -16.52
CA ALA A 98 -26.88 -16.11 -17.45
C ALA A 98 -27.42 -17.45 -16.94
N GLU A 99 -26.59 -18.24 -16.23
CA GLU A 99 -27.01 -19.47 -15.56
C GLU A 99 -28.01 -19.19 -14.44
N LYS A 100 -27.77 -18.15 -13.61
CA LYS A 100 -28.72 -17.69 -12.60
C LYS A 100 -30.05 -17.21 -13.20
N MET A 101 -30.03 -16.67 -14.42
CA MET A 101 -31.22 -16.24 -15.15
C MET A 101 -31.87 -17.39 -15.96
N ALA A 102 -31.23 -18.55 -16.07
CA ALA A 102 -31.78 -19.68 -16.79
C ALA A 102 -33.05 -20.20 -16.09
N PRO A 103 -34.04 -20.72 -16.84
CA PRO A 103 -35.23 -21.30 -16.26
C PRO A 103 -34.86 -22.52 -15.41
N LYS A 104 -35.23 -22.49 -14.13
CA LYS A 104 -34.95 -23.55 -13.16
C LYS A 104 -35.38 -24.93 -13.64
N THR A 105 -34.53 -25.91 -13.38
CA THR A 105 -34.82 -27.31 -13.72
C THR A 105 -35.97 -27.85 -12.86
N PRO A 106 -36.63 -28.96 -13.26
CA PRO A 106 -37.69 -29.57 -12.45
C PRO A 106 -37.20 -30.08 -11.09
N GLU A 107 -35.91 -30.39 -10.95
CA GLU A 107 -35.30 -30.82 -9.70
C GLU A 107 -35.05 -29.63 -8.77
N GLU A 108 -34.42 -28.55 -9.25
CA GLU A 108 -34.24 -27.29 -8.50
C GLU A 108 -35.57 -26.73 -8.00
N ARG A 109 -36.64 -26.78 -8.81
CA ARG A 109 -37.98 -26.36 -8.36
C ARG A 109 -38.57 -27.22 -7.26
N ARG A 110 -38.23 -28.52 -7.22
CA ARG A 110 -38.68 -29.41 -6.13
C ARG A 110 -37.86 -29.18 -4.88
N GLU A 111 -36.58 -28.92 -5.01
CA GLU A 111 -35.73 -28.56 -3.89
C GLU A 111 -36.17 -27.24 -3.27
N GLU A 112 -36.43 -26.20 -4.06
CA GLU A 112 -36.99 -24.93 -3.55
C GLU A 112 -38.34 -25.10 -2.86
N MET A 113 -39.24 -25.95 -3.36
CA MET A 113 -40.50 -26.24 -2.68
C MET A 113 -40.29 -26.94 -1.34
N ILE A 114 -39.25 -27.78 -1.22
CA ILE A 114 -38.89 -28.43 0.04
C ILE A 114 -38.28 -27.39 0.99
N GLU A 115 -37.35 -26.57 0.51
CA GLU A 115 -36.70 -25.51 1.30
C GLU A 115 -37.69 -24.45 1.78
N GLU A 116 -38.62 -24.00 0.93
CA GLU A 116 -39.70 -23.06 1.31
C GLU A 116 -40.65 -23.70 2.34
N ALA A 117 -40.92 -25.00 2.22
CA ALA A 117 -41.77 -25.72 3.17
C ALA A 117 -41.07 -26.00 4.51
N THR A 118 -39.75 -26.22 4.51
CA THR A 118 -38.98 -26.53 5.73
C THR A 118 -38.35 -25.29 6.36
N GLY A 119 -38.23 -24.19 5.63
CA GLY A 119 -37.51 -22.98 6.05
C GLY A 119 -36.00 -23.19 6.23
N ILE A 120 -35.44 -24.26 5.66
CA ILE A 120 -34.03 -24.64 5.80
C ILE A 120 -33.43 -24.66 4.41
N ASP A 121 -32.48 -23.76 4.17
CA ASP A 121 -31.66 -23.71 2.97
C ASP A 121 -30.59 -24.82 3.05
N LYS A 122 -30.51 -25.70 2.04
CA LYS A 122 -29.56 -26.82 2.10
C LYS A 122 -28.10 -26.36 2.06
N ASP A 123 -27.83 -25.20 1.47
CA ASP A 123 -26.48 -24.64 1.37
C ASP A 123 -26.07 -23.87 2.65
N LYS A 124 -27.04 -23.47 3.48
CA LYS A 124 -26.84 -22.90 4.82
C LYS A 124 -27.52 -23.77 5.88
N GLY A 125 -26.84 -24.83 6.28
CA GLY A 125 -27.29 -25.65 7.41
C GLY A 125 -27.23 -24.89 8.74
N ILE A 126 -27.99 -25.35 9.73
CA ILE A 126 -28.05 -24.80 11.10
C ILE A 126 -26.65 -24.63 11.73
N LEU A 127 -25.70 -25.50 11.38
CA LEU A 127 -24.32 -25.39 11.84
C LEU A 127 -23.61 -24.15 11.27
N SER A 128 -23.88 -23.77 10.02
CA SER A 128 -23.31 -22.55 9.43
C SER A 128 -23.81 -21.31 10.14
N GLU A 129 -25.12 -21.25 10.43
CA GLU A 129 -25.72 -20.11 11.13
C GLU A 129 -25.17 -19.96 12.57
N VAL A 130 -24.94 -21.08 13.26
CA VAL A 130 -24.29 -21.09 14.58
C VAL A 130 -22.81 -20.71 14.52
N MET A 131 -22.11 -21.02 13.42
CA MET A 131 -20.71 -20.61 13.23
C MET A 131 -20.61 -19.12 12.89
N ASP A 132 -21.49 -18.60 12.03
CA ASP A 132 -21.58 -17.17 11.71
C ASP A 132 -21.84 -16.36 13.01
N GLU A 133 -22.80 -16.79 13.85
CA GLU A 133 -23.10 -16.12 15.13
C GLU A 133 -21.95 -16.24 16.16
N LEU A 134 -21.19 -17.35 16.13
CA LEU A 134 -20.00 -17.52 16.97
C LEU A 134 -18.86 -16.61 16.50
N GLU A 135 -18.69 -16.43 15.20
CA GLU A 135 -17.66 -15.57 14.61
C GLU A 135 -17.94 -14.10 14.96
N ASP A 136 -19.19 -13.64 14.85
CA ASP A 136 -19.63 -12.32 15.30
C ASP A 136 -19.34 -12.09 16.80
N GLN A 137 -19.61 -13.10 17.66
CA GLN A 137 -19.30 -13.01 19.10
C GLN A 137 -17.79 -12.96 19.39
N ILE A 138 -16.98 -13.64 18.59
CA ILE A 138 -15.52 -13.63 18.73
C ILE A 138 -14.96 -12.28 18.29
N GLU A 139 -15.47 -11.67 17.23
CA GLU A 139 -15.09 -10.32 16.80
C GLU A 139 -15.41 -9.29 17.90
N GLU A 140 -16.63 -9.30 18.46
CA GLU A 140 -17.02 -8.37 19.54
C GLU A 140 -16.15 -8.54 20.81
N LEU A 141 -15.82 -9.78 21.17
CA LEU A 141 -14.89 -10.05 22.29
C LEU A 141 -13.46 -9.58 21.99
N THR A 142 -13.03 -9.63 20.74
CA THR A 142 -11.69 -9.20 20.32
C THR A 142 -11.58 -7.68 20.36
N GLU A 143 -12.58 -6.96 19.83
CA GLU A 143 -12.65 -5.49 19.93
C GLU A 143 -12.65 -5.03 21.40
N MET A 144 -13.44 -5.67 22.26
CA MET A 144 -13.45 -5.35 23.70
C MET A 144 -12.09 -5.63 24.38
N ALA A 145 -11.35 -6.63 23.93
CA ALA A 145 -10.01 -6.94 24.45
C ALA A 145 -8.96 -5.91 23.98
N GLU A 146 -9.08 -5.42 22.75
CA GLU A 146 -8.24 -4.34 22.21
C GLU A 146 -8.50 -3.02 22.94
N ASP A 147 -9.76 -2.64 23.15
CA ASP A 147 -10.14 -1.44 23.92
C ASP A 147 -9.60 -1.49 25.35
N MET A 148 -9.69 -2.66 26.00
CA MET A 148 -9.14 -2.86 27.34
C MET A 148 -7.61 -2.82 27.37
N ALA A 149 -6.94 -3.25 26.30
CA ALA A 149 -5.49 -3.18 26.19
C ALA A 149 -5.02 -1.73 25.98
N GLU A 150 -5.67 -0.98 25.11
CA GLU A 150 -5.38 0.44 24.84
C GLU A 150 -5.60 1.28 26.11
N LEU A 151 -6.71 1.07 26.82
CA LEU A 151 -6.99 1.77 28.07
C LEU A 151 -6.00 1.42 29.20
N ASN A 152 -5.40 0.21 29.16
CA ASN A 152 -4.35 -0.18 30.09
C ASN A 152 -2.99 0.42 29.72
N GLU A 153 -2.70 0.55 28.42
CA GLU A 153 -1.50 1.22 27.90
C GLU A 153 -1.53 2.73 28.22
N GLU A 154 -2.64 3.42 27.97
CA GLU A 154 -2.82 4.84 28.33
C GLU A 154 -2.62 5.07 29.84
N ASN A 155 -3.14 4.16 30.67
CA ASN A 155 -2.95 4.23 32.12
C ASN A 155 -1.48 4.01 32.52
N LEU A 156 -0.75 3.13 31.83
CA LEU A 156 0.68 2.88 32.08
C LEU A 156 1.52 4.10 31.69
N GLU A 157 1.23 4.71 30.54
CA GLU A 157 1.90 5.94 30.08
C GLU A 157 1.66 7.09 31.06
N ALA A 158 0.41 7.30 31.50
CA ALA A 158 0.08 8.34 32.46
C ALA A 158 0.81 8.16 33.82
N LEU A 159 1.01 6.92 34.26
CA LEU A 159 1.79 6.62 35.48
C LEU A 159 3.29 6.88 35.27
N SER A 160 3.81 6.53 34.09
CA SER A 160 5.21 6.79 33.72
C SER A 160 5.51 8.29 33.65
N ASP A 161 4.67 9.07 32.98
CA ASP A 161 4.82 10.53 32.86
C ASP A 161 4.78 11.21 34.22
N LYS A 162 3.90 10.74 35.11
CA LYS A 162 3.83 11.24 36.48
C LYS A 162 5.11 10.93 37.28
N ALA A 163 5.67 9.73 37.12
CA ALA A 163 6.91 9.35 37.79
C ALA A 163 8.12 10.17 37.28
N ILE A 164 8.19 10.45 35.97
CA ILE A 164 9.22 11.29 35.37
C ILE A 164 9.11 12.73 35.92
N ALA A 165 7.90 13.31 35.93
CA ALA A 165 7.67 14.65 36.44
C ALA A 165 8.05 14.81 37.93
N GLU A 166 7.76 13.80 38.76
CA GLU A 166 8.17 13.79 40.17
C GLU A 166 9.71 13.70 40.33
N SER A 167 10.38 12.93 39.47
CA SER A 167 11.85 12.81 39.48
C SER A 167 12.56 14.09 39.04
N ASP A 168 12.03 14.79 38.02
CA ASP A 168 12.56 16.06 37.53
C ASP A 168 12.37 17.18 38.56
N ALA A 169 11.23 17.20 39.24
CA ALA A 169 10.99 18.13 40.35
C ALA A 169 11.98 17.92 41.49
N ALA A 170 12.28 16.67 41.85
CA ALA A 170 13.25 16.32 42.89
C ALA A 170 14.69 16.68 42.48
N ALA A 171 15.09 16.40 41.23
CA ALA A 171 16.40 16.75 40.70
C ALA A 171 16.60 18.28 40.64
N THR A 172 15.56 19.03 40.26
CA THR A 172 15.59 20.50 40.22
C THR A 172 15.70 21.09 41.63
N ALA A 173 15.04 20.49 42.62
CA ALA A 173 15.16 20.89 44.03
C ALA A 173 16.58 20.66 44.57
N GLN A 174 17.16 19.48 44.33
CA GLN A 174 18.55 19.19 44.72
C GLN A 174 19.56 20.08 44.01
N ALA A 175 19.37 20.36 42.72
CA ALA A 175 20.26 21.26 41.97
C ALA A 175 20.21 22.69 42.52
N LYS A 176 19.03 23.19 42.90
CA LYS A 176 18.88 24.51 43.56
C LYS A 176 19.57 24.53 44.93
N GLU A 177 19.43 23.47 45.71
CA GLU A 177 20.07 23.37 47.03
C GLU A 177 21.60 23.33 46.92
N LEU A 178 22.15 22.56 45.97
CA LEU A 178 23.58 22.50 45.68
C LEU A 178 24.11 23.85 45.18
N ASN A 179 23.37 24.53 44.30
CA ASN A 179 23.76 25.83 43.78
C ASN A 179 23.75 26.89 44.90
N ASN A 180 22.72 26.91 45.74
CA ASN A 180 22.66 27.80 46.90
C ASN A 180 23.83 27.57 47.86
N MET A 181 24.18 26.30 48.16
CA MET A 181 25.35 25.96 48.97
C MET A 181 26.68 26.41 48.33
N GLN A 182 26.76 26.40 47.00
CA GLN A 182 27.96 26.81 46.27
C GLN A 182 28.12 28.33 46.22
N VAL A 183 27.02 29.06 45.99
CA VAL A 183 26.96 30.52 46.06
C VAL A 183 27.31 30.99 47.47
N ASP A 184 26.79 30.31 48.49
CA ASP A 184 27.10 30.61 49.89
C ASP A 184 28.59 30.39 50.23
N LYS A 185 29.26 29.42 49.62
CA LYS A 185 30.70 29.19 49.77
C LYS A 185 31.58 30.24 49.09
N MET A 186 31.08 30.94 48.08
CA MET A 186 31.82 31.98 47.35
C MET A 186 31.67 33.38 47.95
N LEU A 187 30.76 33.58 48.89
CA LEU A 187 30.59 34.84 49.61
C LEU A 187 31.69 35.03 50.67
N PRO A 188 32.22 36.26 50.88
CA PRO A 188 33.15 36.54 51.97
C PRO A 188 32.53 36.18 53.32
N GLU A 189 33.30 35.65 54.29
CA GLU A 189 32.78 35.07 55.55
C GLU A 189 31.76 35.93 56.31
N LYS A 190 31.85 37.26 56.21
CA LYS A 190 30.92 38.20 56.87
C LYS A 190 29.50 38.20 56.29
N TYR A 191 29.31 37.62 55.10
CA TYR A 191 28.05 37.63 54.33
C TYR A 191 27.56 36.23 53.95
N ARG A 192 28.23 35.18 54.44
CA ARG A 192 27.72 33.80 54.30
C ARG A 192 26.48 33.64 55.17
N HIS A 193 25.53 32.84 54.73
CA HIS A 193 24.38 32.48 55.53
C HIS A 193 24.86 31.80 56.81
N ILE A 194 24.49 32.39 57.95
CA ILE A 194 24.69 31.80 59.26
C ILE A 194 23.37 31.14 59.63
N ASP A 195 23.37 29.82 59.73
CA ASP A 195 22.22 29.10 60.27
C ASP A 195 22.10 29.45 61.76
N TYR A 196 21.10 30.28 62.10
CA TYR A 196 20.78 30.64 63.48
C TYR A 196 19.92 29.58 64.18
N HIS A 197 20.06 28.30 63.83
CA HIS A 197 19.45 27.20 64.56
C HIS A 197 20.45 26.63 65.57
N ILE A 198 20.21 26.96 66.84
CA ILE A 198 20.61 26.14 68.00
C ILE A 198 19.54 25.08 68.19
#